data_AF-A0A660U5X7-F1
#
_entry.id   AF-A0A660U5X7-F1
#
_cell.length_a   1.000
_cell.length_b   1.000
_cell.length_c   1.000
_cell.angle_alpha   90.00
_cell.angle_beta   90.00
_cell.angle_gamma   90.00
#
_symmetry.space_group_name_H-M   'P 1'
#
loop_
_entity.id
_entity.type
_entity.pdbx_description
1 polymer ?
#
loop_
_entity_poly.entity_id
_entity_poly.type
_entity_poly.pdbx_seq_one_letter_code
_entity_poly.pdbx_strand_id
1 'polypeptide(L)'
;GELASKAVLMGGDGIVPGAGNVVPHLYRELYEAAKKGDVRTAERLQRLADEVAGIYVKGRTLSQALAALKAMMSELGLCEPTVLPPLITLEEGERRRIADQMRRLAPYLPRLNPRS
;
A
#
# COMPACT_ATOMS: atom_id res chain seq x y z
N GLY A 1 -7.93 -10.26 0.13
CA GLY A 1 -6.48 -10.03 0.24
C GLY A 1 -5.89 -10.10 -1.14
N GLU A 2 -4.85 -9.32 -1.35
CA GLU A 2 -4.01 -9.37 -2.54
C GLU A 2 -3.34 -10.75 -2.67
N LEU A 3 -3.11 -11.20 -3.91
CA LEU A 3 -2.62 -12.55 -4.22
C LEU A 3 -1.15 -12.58 -4.65
N ALA A 4 -0.41 -11.49 -4.41
CA ALA A 4 0.94 -11.27 -4.93
C ALA A 4 1.91 -12.41 -4.58
N SER A 5 1.98 -12.83 -3.31
CA SER A 5 2.91 -13.89 -2.90
C SER A 5 2.55 -15.24 -3.50
N LYS A 6 1.25 -15.58 -3.56
CA LYS A 6 0.75 -16.83 -4.14
C LYS A 6 1.02 -16.90 -5.63
N ALA A 7 0.80 -15.80 -6.36
CA ALA A 7 1.06 -15.75 -7.80
C ALA A 7 2.52 -16.10 -8.12
N VAL A 8 3.48 -15.52 -7.37
CA VAL A 8 4.91 -15.79 -7.56
C VAL A 8 5.27 -17.22 -7.14
N LEU A 9 4.75 -17.71 -6.00
CA LEU A 9 4.95 -19.10 -5.55
C LEU A 9 4.45 -20.13 -6.58
N MET A 10 3.43 -19.79 -7.36
CA MET A 10 2.87 -20.64 -8.41
C MET A 10 3.55 -20.46 -9.77
N GLY A 11 4.68 -19.75 -9.84
CA GLY A 11 5.48 -19.59 -11.05
C GLY A 11 5.26 -18.28 -11.81
N GLY A 12 4.54 -17.31 -11.24
CA GLY A 12 4.42 -15.97 -11.82
C GLY A 12 5.75 -15.21 -11.79
N ASP A 13 6.02 -14.45 -12.85
CA ASP A 13 7.31 -13.75 -13.02
C ASP A 13 7.42 -12.44 -12.23
N GLY A 14 6.29 -11.88 -11.77
CA GLY A 14 6.25 -10.59 -11.10
C GLY A 14 4.86 -10.23 -10.57
N ILE A 15 4.77 -9.02 -10.02
CA ILE A 15 3.57 -8.46 -9.40
C ILE A 15 3.45 -6.96 -9.72
N VAL A 16 2.22 -6.44 -9.79
CA VAL A 16 1.94 -5.01 -10.01
C VAL A 16 1.01 -4.50 -8.90
N PRO A 17 1.54 -4.26 -7.68
CA PRO A 17 0.73 -3.94 -6.52
C PRO A 17 0.31 -2.45 -6.49
N GLY A 18 -0.96 -2.19 -6.18
CA GLY A 18 -1.46 -0.81 -6.04
C GLY A 18 -0.79 -0.04 -4.90
N ALA A 19 -0.62 -0.69 -3.75
CA ALA A 19 0.12 -0.13 -2.61
C ALA A 19 1.65 -0.05 -2.84
N GLY A 20 2.17 -0.52 -3.97
CA GLY A 20 3.58 -0.39 -4.34
C GLY A 20 4.07 1.06 -4.40
N ASN A 21 3.15 2.01 -4.64
CA ASN A 21 3.42 3.46 -4.60
C ASN A 21 3.80 3.98 -3.20
N VAL A 22 3.39 3.26 -2.15
CA VAL A 22 3.50 3.66 -0.75
C VAL A 22 4.55 2.80 -0.02
N VAL A 23 4.58 1.50 -0.27
CA VAL A 23 5.48 0.52 0.39
C VAL A 23 6.26 -0.33 -0.62
N PRO A 24 7.07 0.26 -1.52
CA PRO A 24 7.77 -0.50 -2.57
C PRO A 24 8.73 -1.56 -2.00
N HIS A 25 9.41 -1.27 -0.88
CA HIS A 25 10.35 -2.21 -0.26
C HIS A 25 9.68 -3.47 0.25
N LEU A 26 8.46 -3.35 0.79
CA LEU A 26 7.66 -4.48 1.25
C LEU A 26 7.38 -5.46 0.11
N TYR A 27 6.97 -4.95 -1.05
CA TYR A 27 6.66 -5.80 -2.20
C TYR A 27 7.89 -6.43 -2.84
N ARG A 28 9.04 -5.74 -2.83
CA ARG A 28 10.32 -6.34 -3.22
C ARG A 28 10.67 -7.52 -2.31
N GLU A 29 10.61 -7.35 -1.00
CA GLU A 29 10.91 -8.42 -0.05
C GLU A 29 9.92 -9.59 -0.15
N LEU A 30 8.64 -9.28 -0.37
CA LEU A 30 7.60 -10.28 -0.62
C LEU A 30 7.90 -11.09 -1.88
N TYR A 31 8.25 -10.43 -2.99
CA TYR A 31 8.62 -11.07 -4.23
C TYR A 31 9.84 -11.98 -4.05
N GLU A 32 10.91 -11.47 -3.43
CA GLU A 32 12.14 -12.24 -3.18
C GLU A 32 11.90 -13.47 -2.32
N ALA A 33 11.10 -13.35 -1.24
CA ALA A 33 10.74 -14.47 -0.38
C ALA A 33 9.93 -15.52 -1.16
N ALA A 34 8.93 -15.09 -1.93
CA ALA A 34 8.11 -15.98 -2.74
C ALA A 34 8.94 -16.68 -3.83
N LYS A 35 9.82 -15.95 -4.52
CA LYS A 35 10.68 -16.49 -5.59
C LYS A 35 11.66 -17.55 -5.07
N LYS A 36 12.11 -17.42 -3.81
CA LYS A 36 12.97 -18.40 -3.12
C LYS A 36 12.20 -19.56 -2.49
N GLY A 37 10.87 -19.57 -2.58
CA GLY A 37 10.03 -20.59 -1.94
C GLY A 37 9.91 -20.45 -0.42
N ASP A 38 10.29 -19.31 0.18
CA ASP A 38 10.08 -19.04 1.60
C ASP A 38 8.63 -18.61 1.85
N VAL A 39 7.75 -19.61 1.88
CA VAL A 39 6.30 -19.45 2.05
C VAL A 39 5.97 -18.67 3.33
N ARG A 40 6.65 -18.97 4.44
CA ARG A 40 6.34 -18.33 5.74
C ARG A 40 6.60 -16.83 5.70
N THR A 41 7.75 -16.41 5.18
CA THR A 41 8.08 -15.00 5.06
C THR A 41 7.17 -14.32 4.04
N ALA A 42 6.92 -14.95 2.88
CA ALA A 42 6.06 -14.41 1.84
C ALA A 42 4.62 -14.18 2.33
N GLU A 43 4.03 -15.12 3.08
CA GLU A 43 2.70 -14.97 3.66
C GLU A 43 2.65 -13.90 4.75
N ARG A 44 3.69 -13.78 5.58
CA ARG A 44 3.77 -12.71 6.59
C ARG A 44 3.79 -11.34 5.93
N LEU A 45 4.60 -11.16 4.89
CA LEU A 45 4.69 -9.90 4.14
C LEU A 45 3.39 -9.63 3.36
N GLN A 46 2.72 -10.67 2.84
CA GLN A 46 1.41 -10.52 2.20
C GLN A 46 0.34 -10.01 3.16
N ARG A 47 0.31 -10.49 4.41
CA ARG A 47 -0.62 -9.97 5.43
C ARG A 47 -0.38 -8.50 5.72
N LEU A 48 0.88 -8.09 5.82
CA LEU A 48 1.23 -6.68 6.00
C LEU A 48 0.84 -5.83 4.78
N ALA A 49 1.05 -6.35 3.56
CA ALA A 49 0.60 -5.69 2.33
C ALA A 49 -0.94 -5.52 2.31
N ASP A 50 -1.68 -6.54 2.74
CA ASP A 50 -3.14 -6.48 2.89
C ASP A 50 -3.58 -5.43 3.93
N GLU A 51 -2.85 -5.27 5.04
CA GLU A 51 -3.12 -4.24 6.04
C GLU A 51 -2.93 -2.83 5.45
N VAL A 52 -1.83 -2.59 4.73
CA VAL A 52 -1.58 -1.31 4.04
C VAL A 52 -2.66 -1.06 2.98
N ALA A 53 -2.98 -2.05 2.16
CA ALA A 53 -4.00 -1.93 1.14
C ALA A 53 -5.40 -1.70 1.72
N GLY A 54 -5.68 -2.25 2.91
CA GLY A 54 -6.91 -2.03 3.65
C GLY A 54 -7.20 -0.56 3.95
N ILE A 55 -6.16 0.28 4.09
CA ILE A 55 -6.33 1.73 4.32
C ILE A 55 -7.07 2.40 3.16
N TYR A 56 -6.71 2.07 1.92
CA TYR A 56 -7.26 2.74 0.73
C TYR A 56 -8.36 1.94 0.02
N VAL A 57 -8.47 0.62 0.21
CA VAL A 57 -9.48 -0.20 -0.50
C VAL A 57 -10.74 -0.45 0.31
N LYS A 58 -10.64 -0.63 1.64
CA LYS A 58 -11.76 -1.13 2.45
C LYS A 58 -12.93 -0.13 2.44
N GLY A 59 -14.12 -0.63 2.08
CA GLY A 59 -15.37 0.15 2.08
C GLY A 59 -15.44 1.24 1.01
N ARG A 60 -14.58 1.20 -0.02
CA ARG A 60 -14.49 2.22 -1.06
C ARG A 60 -14.76 1.64 -2.44
N THR A 61 -15.33 2.46 -3.32
CA THR A 61 -15.33 2.19 -4.76
C THR A 61 -13.91 2.34 -5.33
N LEU A 62 -13.70 1.89 -6.57
CA LEU A 62 -12.39 2.05 -7.23
C LEU A 62 -11.94 3.52 -7.29
N SER A 63 -12.82 4.44 -7.68
CA SER A 63 -12.49 5.87 -7.75
C SER A 63 -12.13 6.44 -6.37
N GLN A 64 -12.86 6.06 -5.33
CA GLN A 64 -12.55 6.47 -3.95
C GLN A 64 -11.22 5.87 -3.47
N ALA A 65 -10.92 4.63 -3.85
CA ALA A 65 -9.69 3.95 -3.49
C ALA A 65 -8.46 4.62 -4.13
N LEU A 66 -8.57 5.06 -5.39
CA LEU A 66 -7.51 5.83 -6.06
C LEU A 66 -7.27 7.19 -5.40
N ALA A 67 -8.33 7.91 -5.01
CA ALA A 67 -8.20 9.16 -4.28
C ALA A 67 -7.58 8.94 -2.88
N ALA A 68 -7.93 7.86 -2.19
CA ALA A 68 -7.32 7.47 -0.92
C ALA A 68 -5.84 7.10 -1.06
N LEU A 69 -5.46 6.37 -2.12
CA LEU A 69 -4.07 6.08 -2.42
C LEU A 69 -3.27 7.35 -2.69
N LYS A 70 -3.83 8.31 -3.44
CA LYS A 70 -3.23 9.64 -3.66
C LYS A 70 -3.02 10.40 -2.36
N ALA A 71 -4.00 10.36 -1.45
CA ALA A 71 -3.87 10.95 -0.12
C ALA A 71 -2.75 10.29 0.70
N MET A 72 -2.63 8.95 0.67
CA MET A 72 -1.52 8.25 1.32
C MET A 72 -0.16 8.66 0.76
N MET A 73 -0.04 8.77 -0.57
CA MET A 73 1.18 9.24 -1.21
C MET A 73 1.51 10.68 -0.81
N SER A 74 0.50 11.54 -0.69
CA SER A 74 0.67 12.92 -0.24
C SER A 74 1.16 13.02 1.20
N GLU A 75 0.63 12.20 2.11
CA GLU A 75 1.11 12.10 3.49
C GLU A 75 2.59 11.67 3.56
N LEU A 76 3.06 10.87 2.60
CA LEU A 76 4.48 10.50 2.46
C LEU A 76 5.34 11.58 1.77
N GLY A 77 4.77 12.75 1.45
CA GLY A 77 5.47 13.83 0.76
C GLY A 77 5.76 13.55 -0.72
N LEU A 78 5.05 12.62 -1.37
CA LEU A 78 5.35 12.21 -2.75
C LEU A 78 4.68 13.07 -3.82
N CYS A 79 3.52 13.66 -3.49
CA CYS A 79 2.75 14.50 -4.40
C CYS A 79 1.67 15.27 -3.64
N GLU A 80 0.96 16.15 -4.34
CA GLU A 80 -0.28 16.76 -3.82
C GLU A 80 -1.41 15.72 -3.71
N PRO A 81 -2.40 15.93 -2.82
CA PRO A 81 -3.53 15.00 -2.66
C PRO A 81 -4.55 15.11 -3.80
N THR A 82 -4.42 16.12 -4.66
CA THR A 82 -5.36 16.43 -5.73
C THR A 82 -5.39 15.33 -6.79
N VAL A 83 -6.60 14.95 -7.20
CA VAL A 83 -6.86 14.04 -8.31
C VAL A 83 -7.59 14.76 -9.44
N LEU A 84 -7.46 14.23 -10.66
CA LEU A 84 -8.16 14.78 -11.83
C LEU A 84 -9.63 14.30 -11.87
N PRO A 85 -10.55 15.15 -12.37
CA PRO A 85 -11.92 14.70 -12.68
C PRO A 85 -11.93 13.47 -13.60
N PRO A 86 -12.88 12.53 -13.45
CA PRO A 86 -14.06 12.58 -12.59
C PRO A 86 -13.80 12.14 -11.13
N LEU A 87 -12.55 11.88 -10.73
CA LEU A 87 -12.26 11.56 -9.34
C LEU A 87 -12.41 12.81 -8.46
N ILE A 88 -12.81 12.60 -7.21
CA ILE A 88 -13.00 13.66 -6.23
C ILE A 88 -11.86 13.58 -5.22
N THR A 89 -11.18 14.71 -5.01
CA THR A 89 -10.15 14.82 -3.98
C THR A 89 -10.79 14.64 -2.61
N LEU A 90 -10.23 13.76 -1.78
CA LEU A 90 -10.79 13.48 -0.46
C LEU A 90 -10.79 14.74 0.40
N GLU A 91 -11.84 14.91 1.21
CA GLU A 91 -11.93 16.00 2.16
C GLU A 91 -10.88 15.85 3.27
N GLU A 92 -10.55 16.96 3.91
CA GLU A 92 -9.53 17.01 4.96
C GLU A 92 -9.80 16.03 6.12
N GLY A 93 -11.07 15.85 6.51
CA GLY A 93 -11.44 14.89 7.56
C GLY A 93 -11.08 13.44 7.21
N GLU A 94 -11.26 13.03 5.96
CA GLU A 94 -10.90 11.68 5.50
C GLU A 94 -9.38 11.53 5.36
N ARG A 95 -8.69 12.56 4.87
CA ARG A 95 -7.23 12.56 4.79
C ARG A 95 -6.59 12.40 6.18
N ARG A 96 -7.09 13.12 7.19
CA ARG A 96 -6.63 12.95 8.58
C ARG A 96 -6.82 11.52 9.10
N ARG A 97 -7.97 10.89 8.82
CA ARG A 97 -8.21 9.49 9.20
C ARG A 97 -7.23 8.54 8.52
N ILE A 98 -6.93 8.75 7.24
CA ILE A 98 -5.92 7.97 6.51
C ILE A 98 -4.54 8.14 7.16
N ALA A 99 -4.15 9.38 7.47
CA ALA A 99 -2.89 9.68 8.13
C ALA A 99 -2.78 8.99 9.51
N ASP A 100 -3.86 8.96 10.29
CA ASP A 100 -3.91 8.23 11.57
C ASP A 100 -3.75 6.72 11.39
N GLN A 101 -4.35 6.13 10.36
CA GLN A 101 -4.18 4.71 10.04
C GLN A 101 -2.74 4.42 9.61
N MET A 102 -2.15 5.30 8.79
CA MET A 102 -0.76 5.17 8.34
C MET A 102 0.24 5.27 9.50
N ARG A 103 0.01 6.15 10.48
CA ARG A 103 0.85 6.25 11.69
C ARG A 103 0.93 4.95 12.47
N ARG A 104 -0.12 4.12 12.47
CA ARG A 104 -0.11 2.79 13.12
C ARG A 104 0.80 1.79 12.40
N LEU A 105 1.11 2.04 11.13
CA LEU A 105 2.00 1.22 10.29
C LEU A 105 3.36 1.90 10.06
N ALA A 106 3.70 2.95 10.82
CA ALA A 106 4.94 3.72 10.67
C ALA A 106 6.23 2.88 10.58
N PRO A 107 6.40 1.76 11.32
CA PRO A 107 7.58 0.90 11.17
C PRO A 107 7.84 0.38 9.75
N TYR A 108 6.80 0.35 8.90
CA TYR A 108 6.85 -0.14 7.53
C TYR A 108 6.73 0.97 6.47
N LEU A 109 6.59 2.22 6.93
CA LEU A 109 6.43 3.42 6.12
C LEU A 109 7.59 4.38 6.45
N PRO A 110 8.82 4.12 5.95
CA PRO A 110 10.02 4.80 6.42
C PRO A 110 9.96 6.32 6.31
N ARG A 111 9.27 6.86 5.29
CA ARG A 111 9.08 8.31 5.09
C ARG A 111 8.19 8.99 6.12
N LEU A 112 7.41 8.25 6.93
CA LEU A 112 6.68 8.82 8.06
C LEU A 112 7.55 8.97 9.31
N ASN A 113 8.75 8.40 9.30
CA ASN A 113 9.65 8.48 10.43
C ASN A 113 10.64 9.64 10.19
N PRO A 114 10.56 10.74 10.96
CA PRO A 114 11.40 11.94 10.74
C PRO A 114 12.90 11.73 11.04
N ARG A 115 13.38 10.48 11.14
CA ARG A 115 14.78 10.10 11.41
C ARG A 115 15.44 9.30 10.28
N SER A 116 14.84 9.22 9.09
CA SER A 116 15.49 8.66 7.89
C SER A 116 16.05 9.74 6.98
#